data_AF-A0A3M1WTK4-F1
#
_entry.id   AF-A0A3M1WTK4-F1
#
_cell.length_a   1.000
_cell.length_b   1.000
_cell.length_c   1.000
_cell.angle_alpha   90.00
_cell.angle_beta   90.00
_cell.angle_gamma   90.00
#
_symmetry.space_group_name_H-M   'P 1'
#
loop_
_entity.id
_entity.type
_entity.pdbx_description
1 polymer ?
#
loop_
_entity_poly.entity_id
_entity_poly.type
_entity_poly.pdbx_seq_one_letter_code
_entity_poly.pdbx_strand_id
1 'polypeptide(L)'
;GRRRVRAFAGGCLVDVARAVNYTVDCSPVYGLSTSDLFAGDFLIPLIYFVFRQQMWVWCADVTEGKLDEEMRQYAVSCVRAGFHLRRWDPDDVFAALEVLREALLVQEAYETNPSFPWEDVLQAAGVPHTEKEKGAFGMNGSAYFMSKSLFTRGMRCPLSLYLDRKRPEVRNEDSGDDVFRFNMGREVEKHARRLFPGGTEVPWGEGTLEDQVRFTREVLVSGAPAVYEGAFPHGGLFVKCDILARREDGWDLHEVKSSTKVKEEYVIDLAFQFHVLRSSGVPVRRAGIIHVNSNYVRRGEVDPEGLLSVEDLTEEVEALAAGIPEEVERLVRVLDGPEPVVPVGRYCHDPYECDFTGYCFRDRPEYSVFELSGRGIDLYDLYNRGYRSLDKVPPEILPPKQKFEVEMYRAKARRVDRQRLREFLERVEEPVSFLDFETFSPAVPLYEGTTPYEKIPFQYSLHVLTGDGTEPVHREFLADPGEDPRRRLLEALVRDLPGEGSVVVYHAPFEKRVLQLLGQRFPEFRGWAESVIARIVDLIEPFRYRFVHDWKMVGSSSLKKVLPAFVPHLGYDDLHIQEGEQASSIYGCHVMGWAPSNWEAVRKHLLEYCRRDTLGLVELYRVLRGLV
;
A
#
# COMPACT_ATOMS: atom_id res chain seq x y z
N GLY A 1 -1.13 7.08 17.76
CA GLY A 1 -1.75 6.34 18.88
C GLY A 1 -3.15 5.78 18.62
N ARG A 2 -4.00 6.32 17.72
CA ARG A 2 -5.43 5.92 17.61
C ARG A 2 -5.77 4.76 16.67
N ARG A 3 -4.80 4.07 16.05
CA ARG A 3 -5.07 2.97 15.08
C ARG A 3 -4.89 1.55 15.63
N ARG A 4 -4.43 1.35 16.87
CA ARG A 4 -4.15 -0.01 17.41
C ARG A 4 -5.23 -0.65 18.29
N VAL A 5 -6.35 0.02 18.58
CA VAL A 5 -7.39 -0.56 19.46
C VAL A 5 -8.51 -1.27 18.70
N ARG A 6 -8.64 -1.12 17.36
CA ARG A 6 -9.74 -1.75 16.60
C ARG A 6 -9.46 -3.17 16.08
N ALA A 7 -8.26 -3.72 16.25
CA ALA A 7 -7.93 -5.05 15.72
C ALA A 7 -7.96 -6.19 16.77
N PHE A 8 -8.20 -5.90 18.05
CA PHE A 8 -8.19 -6.93 19.11
C PHE A 8 -9.59 -7.29 19.65
N ALA A 9 -10.65 -6.59 19.20
CA ALA A 9 -12.01 -6.77 19.73
C ALA A 9 -12.91 -7.72 18.91
N GLY A 10 -12.37 -8.45 17.93
CA GLY A 10 -13.16 -9.32 17.05
C GLY A 10 -13.33 -10.77 17.53
N GLY A 11 -12.54 -11.22 18.51
CA GLY A 11 -12.46 -12.63 18.90
C GLY A 11 -13.08 -13.01 20.24
N CYS A 12 -13.45 -12.04 21.09
CA CYS A 12 -13.81 -12.31 22.49
C CYS A 12 -15.26 -11.92 22.86
N LEU A 13 -16.04 -11.38 21.93
CA LEU A 13 -17.42 -10.93 22.19
C LEU A 13 -18.48 -12.03 22.03
N VAL A 14 -18.15 -13.14 21.35
CA VAL A 14 -19.07 -14.28 21.18
C VAL A 14 -19.14 -15.15 22.44
N ASP A 15 -18.07 -15.20 23.24
CA ASP A 15 -18.02 -15.98 24.47
C ASP A 15 -18.60 -15.24 25.68
N VAL A 16 -18.54 -13.90 25.70
CA VAL A 16 -19.17 -13.07 26.75
C VAL A 16 -20.71 -13.07 26.62
N ALA A 17 -21.24 -13.15 25.39
CA ALA A 17 -22.68 -13.23 25.16
C ALA A 17 -23.32 -14.53 25.67
N ARG A 18 -22.53 -15.59 25.90
CA ARG A 18 -23.01 -16.84 26.53
C ARG A 18 -23.02 -16.79 28.06
N ALA A 19 -22.25 -15.89 28.68
CA ALA A 19 -22.11 -15.81 30.13
C ALA A 19 -23.18 -14.95 30.82
N VAL A 20 -23.80 -14.01 30.10
CA VAL A 20 -24.82 -13.10 30.67
C VAL A 20 -26.22 -13.66 30.46
N ASN A 21 -26.54 -14.73 31.18
CA ASN A 21 -27.91 -15.26 31.27
C ASN A 21 -28.37 -15.37 32.73
N TYR A 22 -28.39 -14.26 33.47
CA TYR A 22 -29.11 -14.16 34.75
C TYR A 22 -29.65 -12.75 35.02
N THR A 23 -30.97 -12.62 34.81
CA THR A 23 -31.98 -11.82 35.53
C THR A 23 -31.57 -10.54 36.28
N VAL A 24 -32.00 -9.37 35.75
CA VAL A 24 -32.46 -8.22 36.55
C VAL A 24 -33.77 -7.70 35.92
N ASP A 25 -34.85 -7.70 36.70
CA ASP A 25 -36.17 -7.19 36.32
C ASP A 25 -36.29 -5.70 36.69
N CYS A 26 -36.44 -4.83 35.70
CA CYS A 26 -36.52 -3.37 35.85
C CYS A 26 -37.95 -2.80 35.66
N SER A 27 -38.98 -3.62 35.87
CA SER A 27 -40.36 -3.26 35.52
C SER A 27 -41.08 -2.10 36.26
N PRO A 28 -40.62 -1.46 37.36
CA PRO A 28 -41.45 -0.43 38.00
C PRO A 28 -41.22 1.04 37.60
N VAL A 29 -40.22 1.40 36.77
CA VAL A 29 -39.85 2.84 36.64
C VAL A 29 -40.38 3.54 35.39
N TYR A 30 -40.63 2.86 34.26
CA TYR A 30 -40.98 3.58 33.01
C TYR A 30 -42.07 2.98 32.11
N GLY A 31 -42.77 1.92 32.51
CA GLY A 31 -43.99 1.49 31.81
C GLY A 31 -43.83 1.14 30.31
N LEU A 32 -42.70 0.56 29.92
CA LEU A 32 -42.43 0.10 28.54
C LEU A 32 -42.33 -1.43 28.50
N SER A 33 -42.94 -2.06 27.49
CA SER A 33 -42.86 -3.51 27.30
C SER A 33 -41.50 -3.95 26.74
N THR A 34 -41.05 -5.12 27.19
CA THR A 34 -39.73 -5.74 26.92
C THR A 34 -39.39 -6.01 25.46
N SER A 35 -40.31 -5.81 24.52
CA SER A 35 -40.07 -6.00 23.08
C SER A 35 -39.36 -4.82 22.40
N ASP A 36 -39.33 -3.63 23.00
CA ASP A 36 -38.78 -2.42 22.34
C ASP A 36 -37.35 -2.07 22.78
N LEU A 37 -36.77 -2.82 23.73
CA LEU A 37 -35.41 -2.59 24.27
C LEU A 37 -34.29 -3.35 23.51
N PHE A 38 -34.63 -4.13 22.48
CA PHE A 38 -33.67 -4.92 21.68
C PHE A 38 -33.44 -4.39 20.26
N ALA A 39 -33.59 -3.08 20.05
CA ALA A 39 -32.97 -2.40 18.91
C ALA A 39 -31.63 -1.82 19.38
N GLY A 40 -30.54 -2.50 19.00
CA GLY A 40 -29.18 -2.09 19.34
C GLY A 40 -28.89 -0.65 18.89
N ASP A 41 -28.43 0.15 19.85
CA ASP A 41 -27.48 1.29 19.71
C ASP A 41 -27.63 2.36 20.81
N PHE A 42 -28.60 2.23 21.74
CA PHE A 42 -28.85 3.28 22.76
C PHE A 42 -28.46 2.94 24.22
N LEU A 43 -28.19 1.69 24.57
CA LEU A 43 -27.92 1.31 25.97
C LEU A 43 -26.49 1.67 26.42
N ILE A 44 -25.50 1.47 25.55
CA ILE A 44 -24.08 1.72 25.85
C ILE A 44 -23.79 3.22 26.02
N PRO A 45 -24.29 4.13 25.16
CA PRO A 45 -24.07 5.56 25.35
C PRO A 45 -24.73 6.13 26.61
N LEU A 46 -25.89 5.59 27.02
CA LEU A 46 -26.62 6.03 28.20
C LEU A 46 -25.91 5.59 29.50
N ILE A 47 -25.42 4.35 29.54
CA ILE A 47 -24.59 3.84 30.65
C ILE A 47 -23.29 4.65 30.74
N TYR A 48 -22.64 4.92 29.60
CA TYR A 48 -21.44 5.74 29.53
C TYR A 48 -21.67 7.19 30.01
N PHE A 49 -22.80 7.80 29.65
CA PHE A 49 -23.14 9.16 30.07
C PHE A 49 -23.45 9.27 31.57
N VAL A 50 -24.18 8.32 32.14
CA VAL A 50 -24.51 8.30 33.59
C VAL A 50 -23.25 8.03 34.42
N PHE A 51 -22.37 7.11 34.00
CA PHE A 51 -21.10 6.84 34.69
C PHE A 51 -20.12 8.02 34.60
N ARG A 52 -20.10 8.74 33.48
CA ARG A 52 -19.26 9.94 33.29
C ARG A 52 -19.63 11.09 34.24
N GLN A 53 -20.92 11.23 34.60
CA GLN A 53 -21.39 12.27 35.52
C GLN A 53 -21.08 11.93 36.98
N GLN A 54 -21.20 10.65 37.37
CA GLN A 54 -20.90 10.21 38.75
C GLN A 54 -19.40 10.31 39.08
N MET A 55 -18.53 10.02 38.10
CA MET A 55 -17.07 10.04 38.25
C MET A 55 -16.47 11.44 38.41
N TRP A 56 -17.10 12.46 37.81
CA TRP A 56 -16.64 13.85 37.92
C TRP A 56 -16.71 14.37 39.37
N VAL A 57 -17.71 13.90 40.13
CA VAL A 57 -17.92 14.25 41.53
C VAL A 57 -16.86 13.61 42.43
N TRP A 58 -16.49 12.36 42.19
CA TRP A 58 -15.48 11.66 43.00
C TRP A 58 -14.05 12.18 42.75
N CYS A 59 -13.70 12.51 41.50
CA CYS A 59 -12.40 13.10 41.20
C CYS A 59 -12.23 14.52 41.78
N ALA A 60 -13.30 15.31 41.86
CA ALA A 60 -13.29 16.63 42.49
C ALA A 60 -13.06 16.55 44.01
N ASP A 61 -13.63 15.56 44.70
CA ASP A 61 -13.48 15.42 46.14
C ASP A 61 -12.11 14.81 46.57
N VAL A 62 -11.47 14.01 45.70
CA VAL A 62 -10.07 13.54 45.87
C VAL A 62 -9.09 14.72 45.77
N THR A 63 -9.29 15.60 44.78
CA THR A 63 -8.42 16.76 44.50
C THR A 63 -8.56 17.88 45.53
N GLU A 64 -9.69 17.99 46.22
CA GLU A 64 -9.90 18.92 47.34
C GLU A 64 -9.53 18.36 48.72
N GLY A 65 -9.01 17.13 48.81
CA GLY A 65 -8.52 16.54 50.06
C GLY A 65 -9.62 16.14 51.05
N LYS A 66 -10.83 15.85 50.58
CA LYS A 66 -11.99 15.51 51.42
C LYS A 66 -12.13 14.02 51.73
N LEU A 67 -11.26 13.16 51.18
CA LEU A 67 -11.24 11.74 51.48
C LEU A 67 -10.34 11.43 52.68
N ASP A 68 -10.80 10.55 53.55
CA ASP A 68 -10.02 10.10 54.70
C ASP A 68 -8.83 9.20 54.31
N GLU A 69 -7.96 8.98 55.29
CA GLU A 69 -6.70 8.26 55.14
C GLU A 69 -6.91 6.78 54.75
N GLU A 70 -8.04 6.18 55.11
CA GLU A 70 -8.38 4.78 54.77
C GLU A 70 -8.66 4.63 53.27
N MET A 71 -9.42 5.55 52.67
CA MET A 71 -9.71 5.55 51.23
C MET A 71 -8.47 5.85 50.37
N ARG A 72 -7.56 6.71 50.85
CA ARG A 72 -6.27 6.95 50.18
C ARG A 72 -5.38 5.71 50.19
N GLN A 73 -5.31 5.01 51.31
CA GLN A 73 -4.52 3.78 51.42
C GLN A 73 -5.09 2.65 50.56
N TYR A 74 -6.42 2.58 50.41
CA TYR A 74 -7.08 1.65 49.50
C TYR A 74 -6.72 1.90 48.03
N ALA A 75 -6.76 3.17 47.57
CA ALA A 75 -6.36 3.53 46.21
C ALA A 75 -4.87 3.22 45.93
N VAL A 76 -3.98 3.46 46.89
CA VAL A 76 -2.53 3.12 46.78
C VAL A 76 -2.30 1.60 46.77
N SER A 77 -3.10 0.84 47.52
CA SER A 77 -3.09 -0.63 47.54
C SER A 77 -3.46 -1.22 46.18
N CYS A 78 -4.48 -0.68 45.52
CA CYS A 78 -4.91 -1.11 44.18
C CYS A 78 -3.82 -0.91 43.12
N VAL A 79 -3.06 0.20 43.21
CA VAL A 79 -1.92 0.48 42.30
C VAL A 79 -0.76 -0.50 42.52
N ARG A 80 -0.47 -0.90 43.77
CA ARG A 80 0.59 -1.88 44.09
C ARG A 80 0.26 -3.30 43.63
N ALA A 81 -1.01 -3.70 43.67
CA ALA A 81 -1.45 -5.01 43.21
C ALA A 81 -1.30 -5.20 41.68
N GLY A 82 -1.38 -4.11 40.90
CA GLY A 82 -1.24 -4.14 39.44
C GLY A 82 0.15 -4.46 38.88
N PHE A 83 1.20 -4.52 39.71
CA PHE A 83 2.58 -4.73 39.24
C PHE A 83 3.11 -6.17 39.36
N HIS A 84 2.38 -7.09 40.00
CA HIS A 84 2.85 -8.45 40.23
C HIS A 84 1.79 -9.52 39.93
N LEU A 85 1.50 -9.79 38.66
CA LEU A 85 0.66 -10.94 38.32
C LEU A 85 1.19 -11.68 37.07
N ARG A 86 2.21 -12.51 37.29
CA ARG A 86 2.47 -13.71 36.47
C ARG A 86 1.79 -14.89 37.16
N ARG A 87 0.48 -15.08 36.94
CA ARG A 87 -0.25 -16.37 37.00
C ARG A 87 -1.76 -16.15 37.25
N TRP A 88 -2.58 -16.83 36.42
CA TRP A 88 -3.97 -17.31 36.66
C TRP A 88 -5.10 -16.31 36.32
N ASP A 89 -6.41 -16.59 36.33
CA ASP A 89 -7.40 -17.69 36.12
C ASP A 89 -8.69 -16.94 35.64
N PRO A 90 -9.60 -17.49 34.79
CA PRO A 90 -10.82 -16.83 34.26
C PRO A 90 -11.70 -15.94 35.17
N ASP A 91 -11.65 -16.03 36.49
CA ASP A 91 -12.32 -15.06 37.41
C ASP A 91 -11.59 -13.70 37.51
N ASP A 92 -10.38 -13.56 36.95
CA ASP A 92 -9.56 -12.34 36.96
C ASP A 92 -9.89 -11.32 35.84
N VAL A 93 -10.89 -11.61 35.01
CA VAL A 93 -11.29 -10.75 33.88
C VAL A 93 -11.90 -9.42 34.32
N PHE A 94 -12.59 -9.39 35.48
CA PHE A 94 -13.14 -8.15 36.03
C PHE A 94 -12.05 -7.23 36.59
N ALA A 95 -11.01 -7.78 37.21
CA ALA A 95 -9.86 -7.02 37.69
C ALA A 95 -9.05 -6.43 36.51
N ALA A 96 -8.93 -7.15 35.40
CA ALA A 96 -8.27 -6.67 34.19
C ALA A 96 -9.00 -5.49 33.52
N LEU A 97 -10.34 -5.47 33.57
CA LEU A 97 -11.16 -4.38 33.02
C LEU A 97 -11.10 -3.12 33.89
N GLU A 98 -10.99 -3.25 35.21
CA GLU A 98 -10.76 -2.10 36.09
C GLU A 98 -9.37 -1.49 35.90
N VAL A 99 -8.33 -2.30 35.69
CA VAL A 99 -6.97 -1.80 35.39
C VAL A 99 -6.91 -1.04 34.06
N LEU A 100 -7.63 -1.51 33.03
CA LEU A 100 -7.77 -0.80 31.75
C LEU A 100 -8.58 0.50 31.88
N ARG A 101 -9.58 0.54 32.77
CA ARG A 101 -10.36 1.75 33.09
C ARG A 101 -9.48 2.81 33.73
N GLU A 102 -8.66 2.45 34.71
CA GLU A 102 -7.78 3.40 35.42
C GLU A 102 -6.64 3.92 34.53
N ALA A 103 -6.09 3.09 33.63
CA ALA A 103 -5.08 3.51 32.67
C ALA A 103 -5.59 4.55 31.65
N LEU A 104 -6.86 4.45 31.24
CA LEU A 104 -7.52 5.42 30.37
C LEU A 104 -7.81 6.75 31.09
N LEU A 105 -8.13 6.69 32.40
CA LEU A 105 -8.37 7.87 33.23
C LEU A 105 -7.09 8.69 33.48
N VAL A 106 -5.94 8.04 33.66
CA VAL A 106 -4.62 8.71 33.78
C VAL A 106 -4.23 9.39 32.47
N GLN A 107 -4.53 8.77 31.33
CA GLN A 107 -4.24 9.33 30.02
C GLN A 107 -5.12 10.57 29.71
N GLU A 108 -6.41 10.53 30.07
CA GLU A 108 -7.32 11.67 29.85
C GLU A 108 -7.05 12.84 30.82
N ALA A 109 -6.58 12.56 32.04
CA ALA A 109 -6.14 13.57 33.01
C ALA A 109 -4.82 14.27 32.61
N TYR A 110 -3.89 13.53 31.99
CA TYR A 110 -2.66 14.07 31.41
C TYR A 110 -2.94 15.04 30.25
N GLU A 111 -3.94 14.73 29.42
CA GLU A 111 -4.31 15.53 28.24
C GLU A 111 -5.07 16.83 28.59
N THR A 112 -5.63 16.96 29.80
CA THR A 112 -6.55 18.07 30.17
C THR A 112 -6.03 19.05 31.23
N ASN A 113 -4.94 18.77 31.95
CA ASN A 113 -4.35 19.71 32.91
C ASN A 113 -2.80 19.70 32.87
N PRO A 114 -2.18 20.38 31.89
CA PRO A 114 -0.72 20.37 31.68
C PRO A 114 0.08 21.15 32.74
N SER A 115 -0.58 21.88 33.63
CA SER A 115 0.05 22.66 34.73
C SER A 115 0.23 21.88 36.04
N PHE A 116 -0.20 20.62 36.09
CA PHE A 116 -0.09 19.77 37.28
C PHE A 116 1.30 19.10 37.36
N PRO A 117 1.94 18.98 38.55
CA PRO A 117 3.30 18.48 38.69
C PRO A 117 3.34 16.95 38.63
N TRP A 118 3.02 16.40 37.46
CA TRP A 118 2.98 14.95 37.21
C TRP A 118 4.32 14.26 37.45
N GLU A 119 5.42 14.99 37.35
CA GLU A 119 6.79 14.50 37.59
C GLU A 119 6.98 14.00 39.03
N ASP A 120 6.45 14.72 40.02
CA ASP A 120 6.57 14.33 41.44
C ASP A 120 5.75 13.07 41.77
N VAL A 121 4.59 12.92 41.13
CA VAL A 121 3.67 11.78 41.32
C VAL A 121 4.23 10.51 40.68
N LEU A 122 4.77 10.61 39.46
CA LEU A 122 5.37 9.48 38.74
C LEU A 122 6.66 9.00 39.42
N GLN A 123 7.44 9.92 39.99
CA GLN A 123 8.65 9.62 40.75
C GLN A 123 8.34 8.92 42.08
N ALA A 124 7.29 9.35 42.79
CA ALA A 124 6.81 8.70 44.02
C ALA A 124 6.23 7.30 43.77
N ALA A 125 5.66 7.06 42.57
CA ALA A 125 5.13 5.76 42.15
C ALA A 125 6.20 4.78 41.63
N GLY A 126 7.46 5.19 41.54
CA GLY A 126 8.56 4.34 41.05
C GLY A 126 8.50 4.02 39.55
N VAL A 127 7.75 4.80 38.77
CA VAL A 127 7.66 4.66 37.32
C VAL A 127 8.91 5.30 36.70
N PRO A 128 9.78 4.54 36.00
CA PRO A 128 10.95 5.13 35.36
C PRO A 128 10.52 6.15 34.31
N HIS A 129 11.07 7.36 34.39
CA HIS A 129 10.94 8.39 33.37
C HIS A 129 11.25 7.80 31.99
N THR A 130 10.31 7.85 31.06
CA THR A 130 10.57 7.53 29.65
C THR A 130 11.30 8.67 28.98
N GLU A 131 12.56 8.88 29.34
CA GLU A 131 13.60 9.41 28.44
C GLU A 131 14.28 8.25 27.67
N LYS A 132 13.58 7.14 27.45
CA LYS A 132 14.05 6.06 26.57
C LYS A 132 13.80 6.42 25.11
N GLU A 133 14.56 7.38 24.62
CA GLU A 133 15.05 7.41 23.24
C GLU A 133 16.36 8.21 23.09
N LYS A 134 16.91 8.78 24.17
CA LYS A 134 18.19 9.51 24.15
C LYS A 134 19.38 8.81 24.80
N GLY A 135 19.25 7.55 25.26
CA GLY A 135 20.34 6.89 26.00
C GLY A 135 20.45 5.36 25.90
N ALA A 136 19.79 4.70 24.95
CA ALA A 136 19.74 3.22 24.90
C ALA A 136 20.93 2.55 24.19
N PHE A 137 21.82 3.32 23.58
CA PHE A 137 23.09 2.83 23.09
C PHE A 137 24.16 3.72 23.72
N GLY A 138 25.29 3.17 24.15
CA GLY A 138 26.48 3.97 24.44
C GLY A 138 26.93 4.69 23.17
N MET A 139 26.25 5.78 22.83
CA MET A 139 26.40 6.57 21.61
C MET A 139 27.35 7.71 21.88
N ASN A 140 28.64 7.42 21.92
CA ASN A 140 29.61 8.47 21.66
C ASN A 140 29.66 8.67 20.14
N GLY A 141 28.86 9.58 19.60
CA GLY A 141 29.12 10.11 18.24
C GLY A 141 27.96 10.74 17.45
N SER A 142 26.68 10.37 17.67
CA SER A 142 25.57 10.89 16.85
C SER A 142 24.27 10.96 17.65
N ALA A 143 23.54 12.08 17.58
CA ALA A 143 22.26 12.28 18.25
C ALA A 143 21.07 11.58 17.56
N TYR A 144 21.28 10.94 16.40
CA TYR A 144 20.21 10.31 15.62
C TYR A 144 20.43 8.83 15.40
N PHE A 145 19.36 8.06 15.63
CA PHE A 145 19.21 6.68 15.19
C PHE A 145 18.96 6.64 13.68
N MET A 146 19.78 5.88 12.94
CA MET A 146 19.71 5.75 11.48
C MET A 146 19.44 4.30 11.09
N SER A 147 18.19 4.00 10.74
CA SER A 147 17.80 2.70 10.21
C SER A 147 18.12 2.57 8.72
N LYS A 148 18.08 1.33 8.22
CA LYS A 148 18.10 0.99 6.78
C LYS A 148 17.16 1.87 5.94
N SER A 149 15.91 2.01 6.37
CA SER A 149 14.89 2.80 5.68
C SER A 149 15.16 4.31 5.70
N LEU A 150 15.75 4.84 6.79
CA LEU A 150 16.12 6.24 6.88
C LEU A 150 17.34 6.57 6.03
N PHE A 151 18.35 5.68 6.03
CA PHE A 151 19.54 5.82 5.20
C PHE A 151 19.17 5.86 3.72
N THR A 152 18.45 4.85 3.23
CA THR A 152 17.99 4.78 1.84
C THR A 152 17.09 5.97 1.45
N ARG A 153 16.21 6.42 2.35
CA ARG A 153 15.42 7.66 2.16
C ARG A 153 16.33 8.89 1.98
N GLY A 154 17.34 9.05 2.83
CA GLY A 154 18.28 10.18 2.76
C GLY A 154 19.20 10.16 1.54
N MET A 155 19.65 8.97 1.13
CA MET A 155 20.41 8.76 -0.11
C MET A 155 19.59 9.17 -1.33
N ARG A 156 18.29 8.85 -1.33
CA ARG A 156 17.38 9.26 -2.40
C ARG A 156 17.09 10.77 -2.38
N CYS A 157 16.76 11.32 -1.23
CA CYS A 157 16.42 12.74 -1.08
C CYS A 157 16.65 13.22 0.37
N PRO A 158 17.65 14.10 0.62
CA PRO A 158 17.92 14.60 1.96
C PRO A 158 16.77 15.44 2.53
N LEU A 159 15.98 16.11 1.68
CA LEU A 159 14.77 16.81 2.11
C LEU A 159 13.71 15.82 2.62
N SER A 160 13.53 14.68 1.95
CA SER A 160 12.58 13.67 2.43
C SER A 160 12.99 13.11 3.79
N LEU A 161 14.29 12.86 4.02
CA LEU A 161 14.81 12.48 5.34
C LEU A 161 14.55 13.58 6.38
N TYR A 162 14.83 14.84 6.05
CA TYR A 162 14.59 15.96 6.94
C TYR A 162 13.11 16.06 7.35
N LEU A 163 12.19 16.03 6.38
CA LEU A 163 10.75 16.11 6.61
C LEU A 163 10.25 14.92 7.44
N ASP A 164 10.70 13.70 7.16
CA ASP A 164 10.36 12.51 7.95
C ASP A 164 10.68 12.67 9.45
N ARG A 165 11.86 13.24 9.77
CA ARG A 165 12.35 13.34 11.14
C ARG A 165 11.95 14.61 11.87
N LYS A 166 11.82 15.73 11.17
CA LYS A 166 11.61 17.05 11.78
C LYS A 166 10.21 17.60 11.54
N ARG A 167 9.54 17.16 10.47
CA ARG A 167 8.24 17.68 10.01
C ARG A 167 7.29 16.57 9.54
N PRO A 168 7.04 15.53 10.35
CA PRO A 168 6.20 14.41 9.91
C PRO A 168 4.75 14.81 9.61
N GLU A 169 4.30 15.97 10.09
CA GLU A 169 2.96 16.52 9.85
C GLU A 169 2.68 16.90 8.40
N VAL A 170 3.71 17.10 7.57
CA VAL A 170 3.54 17.40 6.13
C VAL A 170 3.59 16.16 5.23
N ARG A 171 3.65 14.97 5.83
CA ARG A 171 3.57 13.72 5.08
C ARG A 171 2.19 13.60 4.46
N ASN A 172 2.15 13.13 3.21
CA ASN A 172 0.91 12.78 2.53
C ASN A 172 0.13 11.76 3.35
N GLU A 173 -1.19 11.79 3.23
CA GLU A 173 -2.01 10.68 3.73
C GLU A 173 -1.66 9.40 2.96
N ASP A 174 -1.49 8.29 3.67
CA ASP A 174 -1.27 6.99 3.03
C ASP A 174 -2.47 6.70 2.12
N SER A 175 -2.23 6.46 0.82
CA SER A 175 -3.27 6.10 -0.14
C SER A 175 -3.94 4.74 0.17
N GLY A 176 -3.43 3.99 1.14
CA GLY A 176 -3.95 2.68 1.54
C GLY A 176 -3.60 1.54 0.57
N ASP A 177 -2.99 1.86 -0.58
CA ASP A 177 -2.80 0.95 -1.72
C ASP A 177 -1.56 0.03 -1.64
N ASP A 178 -0.96 -0.12 -0.46
CA ASP A 178 0.30 -0.86 -0.31
C ASP A 178 0.18 -2.26 0.32
N VAL A 179 -1.03 -2.66 0.74
CA VAL A 179 -1.24 -3.93 1.46
C VAL A 179 -0.87 -5.14 0.61
N PHE A 180 -1.28 -5.17 -0.66
CA PHE A 180 -0.99 -6.29 -1.55
C PHE A 180 0.51 -6.41 -1.80
N ARG A 181 1.16 -5.30 -2.20
CA ARG A 181 2.59 -5.25 -2.47
C ARG A 181 3.43 -5.67 -1.26
N PHE A 182 3.09 -5.18 -0.08
CA PHE A 182 3.79 -5.50 1.17
C PHE A 182 3.65 -6.97 1.56
N ASN A 183 2.42 -7.51 1.53
CA ASN A 183 2.19 -8.92 1.84
C ASN A 183 2.77 -9.85 0.77
N MET A 184 2.79 -9.43 -0.51
CA MET A 184 3.51 -10.15 -1.55
C MET A 184 5.02 -10.23 -1.25
N GLY A 185 5.63 -9.16 -0.73
CA GLY A 185 7.02 -9.17 -0.27
C GLY A 185 7.25 -10.24 0.82
N ARG A 186 6.40 -10.27 1.84
CA ARG A 186 6.44 -11.28 2.91
C ARG A 186 6.25 -12.70 2.38
N GLU A 187 5.40 -12.89 1.38
CA GLU A 187 5.18 -14.22 0.80
C GLU A 187 6.42 -14.72 0.04
N VAL A 188 7.10 -13.85 -0.72
CA VAL A 188 8.38 -14.17 -1.34
C VAL A 188 9.45 -14.48 -0.28
N GLU A 189 9.49 -13.71 0.81
CA GLU A 189 10.42 -13.93 1.92
C GLU A 189 10.23 -15.30 2.59
N LYS A 190 8.98 -15.73 2.84
CA LYS A 190 8.70 -17.09 3.34
C LYS A 190 9.29 -18.16 2.44
N HIS A 191 9.23 -17.97 1.13
CA HIS A 191 9.84 -18.90 0.19
C HIS A 191 11.37 -18.81 0.20
N ALA A 192 11.95 -17.63 0.33
CA ALA A 192 13.40 -17.46 0.44
C ALA A 192 13.98 -18.14 1.67
N ARG A 193 13.28 -18.09 2.81
CA ARG A 193 13.68 -18.82 4.03
C ARG A 193 13.79 -20.34 3.81
N ARG A 194 12.99 -20.91 2.90
CA ARG A 194 13.07 -22.35 2.57
C ARG A 194 14.36 -22.75 1.84
N LEU A 195 15.10 -21.79 1.28
CA LEU A 195 16.45 -22.04 0.73
C LEU A 195 17.51 -22.27 1.83
N PHE A 196 17.21 -21.88 3.09
CA PHE A 196 18.13 -21.98 4.22
C PHE A 196 17.47 -22.65 5.44
N PRO A 197 16.98 -23.89 5.31
CA PRO A 197 16.13 -24.54 6.30
C PRO A 197 16.78 -24.67 7.67
N GLY A 198 15.95 -24.74 8.72
CA GLY A 198 16.40 -24.86 10.11
C GLY A 198 16.84 -23.54 10.75
N GLY A 199 16.72 -22.41 10.04
CA GLY A 199 16.98 -21.09 10.62
C GLY A 199 16.00 -20.71 11.74
N THR A 200 16.43 -19.79 12.59
CA THR A 200 15.61 -19.24 13.68
C THR A 200 15.18 -17.81 13.33
N GLU A 201 13.88 -17.55 13.37
CA GLU A 201 13.32 -16.21 13.16
C GLU A 201 13.42 -15.38 14.44
N VAL A 202 13.90 -14.15 14.32
CA VAL A 202 13.83 -13.15 15.38
C VAL A 202 12.41 -12.58 15.41
N PRO A 203 11.64 -12.75 16.50
CA PRO A 203 10.23 -12.35 16.56
C PRO A 203 10.02 -10.88 16.18
N TRP A 204 9.11 -10.62 15.25
CA TRP A 204 8.77 -9.27 14.81
C TRP A 204 7.67 -8.68 15.71
N GLY A 205 7.94 -7.52 16.31
CA GLY A 205 6.93 -6.77 17.09
C GLY A 205 6.72 -7.25 18.53
N GLU A 206 7.42 -8.29 18.97
CA GLU A 206 7.46 -8.70 20.37
C GLU A 206 8.68 -8.07 21.05
N GLY A 207 8.44 -7.19 22.02
CA GLY A 207 9.49 -6.54 22.80
C GLY A 207 10.13 -5.30 22.13
N THR A 208 11.16 -4.80 22.78
CA THR A 208 11.91 -3.61 22.38
C THR A 208 12.97 -3.94 21.30
N LEU A 209 13.56 -2.92 20.66
CA LEU A 209 14.72 -3.13 19.78
C LEU A 209 15.88 -3.82 20.54
N GLU A 210 16.07 -3.50 21.81
CA GLU A 210 17.06 -4.15 22.69
C GLU A 210 16.79 -5.66 22.81
N ASP A 211 15.52 -6.06 22.92
CA ASP A 211 15.12 -7.47 23.00
C ASP A 211 15.42 -8.22 21.69
N GLN A 212 15.13 -7.61 20.53
CA GLN A 212 15.45 -8.21 19.23
C GLN A 212 16.95 -8.38 19.02
N VAL A 213 17.76 -7.39 19.44
CA VAL A 213 19.22 -7.48 19.37
C VAL A 213 19.74 -8.56 20.31
N ARG A 214 19.22 -8.64 21.53
CA ARG A 214 19.58 -9.69 22.49
C ARG A 214 19.26 -11.07 21.93
N PHE A 215 18.04 -11.26 21.42
CA PHE A 215 17.61 -12.52 20.82
C PHE A 215 18.47 -12.90 19.61
N THR A 216 18.79 -11.93 18.74
CA THR A 216 19.71 -12.15 17.61
C THR A 216 21.05 -12.70 18.10
N ARG A 217 21.63 -12.13 19.17
CA ARG A 217 22.90 -12.63 19.75
C ARG A 217 22.78 -14.05 20.29
N GLU A 218 21.67 -14.37 20.97
CA GLU A 218 21.41 -15.71 21.48
C GLU A 218 21.35 -16.73 20.34
N VAL A 219 20.67 -16.40 19.23
CA VAL A 219 20.60 -17.25 18.03
C VAL A 219 21.96 -17.40 17.35
N LEU A 220 22.78 -16.33 17.30
CA LEU A 220 24.13 -16.41 16.75
C LEU A 220 25.03 -17.35 17.56
N VAL A 221 24.84 -17.44 18.88
CA VAL A 221 25.60 -18.32 19.78
C VAL A 221 25.05 -19.75 19.79
N SER A 222 23.74 -19.94 19.61
CA SER A 222 23.11 -21.27 19.67
C SER A 222 23.54 -22.24 18.55
N GLY A 223 24.23 -21.74 17.53
CA GLY A 223 24.67 -22.54 16.40
C GLY A 223 23.60 -22.71 15.31
N ALA A 224 22.52 -21.91 15.34
CA ALA A 224 21.48 -21.96 14.31
C ALA A 224 22.08 -21.83 12.89
N PRO A 225 21.60 -22.62 11.92
CA PRO A 225 22.14 -22.64 10.55
C PRO A 225 21.79 -21.36 9.78
N ALA A 226 20.75 -20.64 10.18
CA ALA A 226 20.43 -19.31 9.68
C ALA A 226 19.72 -18.49 10.76
N VAL A 227 19.83 -17.17 10.65
CA VAL A 227 19.02 -16.20 11.39
C VAL A 227 18.12 -15.52 10.37
N TYR A 228 16.81 -15.60 10.57
CA TYR A 228 15.88 -14.79 9.80
C TYR A 228 15.58 -13.53 10.58
N GLU A 229 15.47 -12.40 9.88
CA GLU A 229 15.04 -11.15 10.47
C GLU A 229 16.02 -10.68 11.60
N GLY A 230 17.33 -10.93 11.43
CA GLY A 230 18.35 -10.63 12.43
C GLY A 230 18.54 -9.12 12.68
N ALA A 231 18.60 -8.70 13.95
CA ALA A 231 18.69 -7.29 14.34
C ALA A 231 20.10 -6.90 14.84
N PHE A 232 20.70 -5.89 14.21
CA PHE A 232 22.08 -5.46 14.45
C PHE A 232 22.20 -3.94 14.64
N PRO A 233 22.72 -3.49 15.79
CA PRO A 233 23.07 -2.09 16.01
C PRO A 233 24.59 -1.85 15.91
N HIS A 234 24.98 -0.69 15.39
CA HIS A 234 26.36 -0.21 15.44
C HIS A 234 26.43 1.32 15.36
N GLY A 235 27.03 2.00 16.34
CA GLY A 235 27.38 3.43 16.21
C GLY A 235 26.22 4.38 15.88
N GLY A 236 24.99 4.10 16.36
CA GLY A 236 23.79 4.85 16.00
C GLY A 236 23.06 4.35 14.74
N LEU A 237 23.65 3.38 14.04
CA LEU A 237 23.03 2.67 12.92
C LEU A 237 22.27 1.44 13.41
N PHE A 238 21.23 1.07 12.68
CA PHE A 238 20.47 -0.15 12.93
C PHE A 238 19.98 -0.80 11.65
N VAL A 239 20.14 -2.11 11.58
CA VAL A 239 19.61 -2.93 10.49
C VAL A 239 18.89 -4.15 11.01
N LYS A 240 17.87 -4.52 10.26
CA LYS A 240 17.25 -5.82 10.32
C LYS A 240 17.47 -6.48 8.96
N CYS A 241 18.19 -7.61 8.95
CA CYS A 241 18.48 -8.33 7.72
C CYS A 241 17.53 -9.51 7.55
N ASP A 242 17.08 -9.74 6.31
CA ASP A 242 16.09 -10.76 6.02
C ASP A 242 16.62 -12.16 6.34
N ILE A 243 17.81 -12.52 5.82
CA ILE A 243 18.43 -13.82 6.05
C ILE A 243 19.95 -13.67 6.24
N LEU A 244 20.44 -14.22 7.35
CA LEU A 244 21.87 -14.40 7.61
C LEU A 244 22.17 -15.90 7.74
N ALA A 245 22.79 -16.49 6.72
CA ALA A 245 23.00 -17.93 6.63
C ALA A 245 24.41 -18.33 7.06
N ARG A 246 24.52 -19.28 7.99
CA ARG A 246 25.81 -19.73 8.54
C ARG A 246 26.58 -20.57 7.53
N ARG A 247 27.90 -20.38 7.50
CA ARG A 247 28.88 -21.18 6.75
C ARG A 247 30.04 -21.56 7.66
N GLU A 248 30.92 -22.42 7.17
CA GLU A 248 32.10 -22.88 7.92
C GLU A 248 33.03 -21.72 8.32
N ASP A 249 33.15 -20.70 7.46
CA ASP A 249 34.09 -19.58 7.55
C ASP A 249 33.41 -18.22 7.81
N GLY A 250 32.13 -18.21 8.18
CA GLY A 250 31.40 -16.97 8.50
C GLY A 250 29.92 -17.03 8.16
N TRP A 251 29.40 -15.91 7.66
CA TRP A 251 27.99 -15.75 7.31
C TRP A 251 27.80 -15.21 5.90
N ASP A 252 26.80 -15.74 5.19
CA ASP A 252 26.31 -15.17 3.94
C ASP A 252 25.07 -14.32 4.25
N LEU A 253 25.10 -13.04 3.88
CA LEU A 253 24.00 -12.09 4.02
C LEU A 253 23.13 -12.12 2.76
N HIS A 254 21.82 -12.29 2.93
CA HIS A 254 20.87 -12.30 1.83
C HIS A 254 19.71 -11.33 2.10
N GLU A 255 19.52 -10.36 1.20
CA GLU A 255 18.34 -9.49 1.16
C GLU A 255 17.34 -10.03 0.13
N VAL A 256 16.06 -10.11 0.50
CA VAL A 256 15.00 -10.67 -0.35
C VAL A 256 14.20 -9.55 -1.00
N LYS A 257 14.05 -9.62 -2.33
CA LYS A 257 13.23 -8.68 -3.10
C LYS A 257 12.21 -9.45 -3.93
N SER A 258 10.97 -8.95 -3.97
CA SER A 258 9.91 -9.55 -4.80
C SER A 258 10.10 -9.30 -6.30
N SER A 259 10.96 -8.36 -6.68
CA SER A 259 11.28 -8.03 -8.07
C SER A 259 11.87 -9.21 -8.86
N THR A 260 11.81 -9.12 -10.19
CA THR A 260 12.40 -10.13 -11.09
C THR A 260 13.85 -9.87 -11.48
N LYS A 261 14.41 -8.74 -11.02
CA LYS A 261 15.78 -8.29 -11.31
C LYS A 261 16.33 -7.54 -10.10
N VAL A 262 17.65 -7.55 -9.96
CA VAL A 262 18.38 -6.64 -9.07
C VAL A 262 18.34 -5.22 -9.62
N LYS A 263 18.27 -4.25 -8.72
CA LYS A 263 18.29 -2.81 -9.01
C LYS A 263 19.33 -2.11 -8.14
N GLU A 264 19.81 -0.97 -8.59
CA GLU A 264 20.86 -0.19 -7.90
C GLU A 264 20.48 0.17 -6.45
N GLU A 265 19.24 0.56 -6.20
CA GLU A 265 18.78 0.90 -4.85
C GLU A 265 18.81 -0.30 -3.89
N TYR A 266 18.74 -1.54 -4.41
CA TYR A 266 18.86 -2.75 -3.59
C TYR A 266 20.32 -3.02 -3.20
N VAL A 267 21.28 -2.67 -4.07
CA VAL A 267 22.71 -2.84 -3.77
C VAL A 267 23.14 -1.83 -2.70
N ILE A 268 22.64 -0.59 -2.76
CA ILE A 268 22.89 0.43 -1.73
C ILE A 268 22.31 -0.02 -0.38
N ASP A 269 21.08 -0.55 -0.39
CA ASP A 269 20.40 -1.13 0.78
C ASP A 269 21.22 -2.27 1.40
N LEU A 270 21.72 -3.19 0.58
CA LEU A 270 22.57 -4.31 1.01
C LEU A 270 23.95 -3.85 1.52
N ALA A 271 24.55 -2.83 0.90
CA ALA A 271 25.82 -2.22 1.34
C ALA A 271 25.72 -1.59 2.74
N PHE A 272 24.62 -0.90 3.03
CA PHE A 272 24.37 -0.38 4.37
C PHE A 272 24.28 -1.52 5.41
N GLN A 273 23.55 -2.59 5.10
CA GLN A 273 23.44 -3.75 5.98
C GLN A 273 24.77 -4.43 6.21
N PHE A 274 25.51 -4.69 5.13
CA PHE A 274 26.82 -5.30 5.17
C PHE A 274 27.80 -4.51 6.05
N HIS A 275 27.83 -3.17 5.89
CA HIS A 275 28.63 -2.28 6.74
C HIS A 275 28.26 -2.41 8.21
N VAL A 276 26.96 -2.36 8.55
CA VAL A 276 26.52 -2.45 9.95
C VAL A 276 26.85 -3.82 10.55
N LEU A 277 26.59 -4.92 9.85
CA LEU A 277 26.89 -6.27 10.34
C LEU A 277 28.39 -6.47 10.61
N ARG A 278 29.26 -6.11 9.66
CA ARG A 278 30.72 -6.21 9.84
C ARG A 278 31.20 -5.34 10.99
N SER A 279 30.66 -4.13 11.11
CA SER A 279 31.01 -3.20 12.20
C SER A 279 30.48 -3.68 13.56
N SER A 280 29.40 -4.47 13.58
CA SER A 280 28.92 -5.20 14.76
C SER A 280 29.73 -6.46 15.10
N GLY A 281 30.80 -6.76 14.35
CA GLY A 281 31.69 -7.90 14.57
C GLY A 281 31.21 -9.22 13.95
N VAL A 282 30.21 -9.18 13.06
CA VAL A 282 29.77 -10.38 12.32
C VAL A 282 30.72 -10.63 11.15
N PRO A 283 31.34 -11.82 11.03
CA PRO A 283 32.21 -12.15 9.91
C PRO A 283 31.37 -12.48 8.66
N VAL A 284 30.84 -11.44 8.01
CA VAL A 284 30.09 -11.58 6.76
C VAL A 284 31.08 -11.83 5.62
N ARG A 285 30.93 -12.98 4.97
CA ARG A 285 31.78 -13.48 3.89
C ARG A 285 31.23 -13.12 2.51
N ARG A 286 29.92 -13.28 2.33
CA ARG A 286 29.22 -12.96 1.08
C ARG A 286 27.99 -12.11 1.34
N ALA A 287 27.62 -11.32 0.36
CA ALA A 287 26.39 -10.56 0.34
C ALA A 287 25.70 -10.74 -1.01
N GLY A 288 24.41 -11.06 -0.98
CA GLY A 288 23.65 -11.24 -2.22
C GLY A 288 22.20 -10.83 -2.10
N ILE A 289 21.55 -10.70 -3.26
CA ILE A 289 20.11 -10.45 -3.36
C ILE A 289 19.41 -11.72 -3.82
N ILE A 290 18.35 -12.09 -3.12
CA ILE A 290 17.41 -13.12 -3.55
C ILE A 290 16.26 -12.41 -4.24
N HIS A 291 16.01 -12.75 -5.50
CA HIS A 291 14.94 -12.15 -6.30
C HIS A 291 14.12 -13.22 -7.02
N VAL A 292 12.95 -12.85 -7.54
CA VAL A 292 12.05 -13.79 -8.20
C VAL A 292 12.58 -14.14 -9.59
N ASN A 293 12.59 -15.43 -9.94
CA ASN A 293 12.90 -15.94 -11.26
C ASN A 293 11.66 -15.85 -12.16
N SER A 294 11.64 -14.88 -13.09
CA SER A 294 10.48 -14.69 -13.99
C SER A 294 10.20 -15.88 -14.93
N ASN A 295 11.15 -16.81 -15.09
CA ASN A 295 10.99 -18.00 -15.92
C ASN A 295 10.40 -19.20 -15.17
N TYR A 296 10.20 -19.08 -13.85
CA TYR A 296 9.58 -20.14 -13.06
C TYR A 296 8.17 -20.43 -13.56
N VAL A 297 7.82 -21.71 -13.66
CA VAL A 297 6.48 -22.18 -14.00
C VAL A 297 6.01 -23.08 -12.87
N ARG A 298 4.91 -22.74 -12.22
CA ARG A 298 4.37 -23.56 -11.14
C ARG A 298 3.91 -24.92 -11.66
N ARG A 299 4.39 -25.98 -11.03
CA ARG A 299 4.00 -27.37 -11.27
C ARG A 299 3.77 -28.06 -9.93
N GLY A 300 2.52 -28.09 -9.46
CA GLY A 300 2.18 -28.56 -8.12
C GLY A 300 2.58 -27.58 -7.03
N GLU A 301 3.27 -28.06 -6.00
CA GLU A 301 3.77 -27.23 -4.90
C GLU A 301 4.87 -26.27 -5.39
N VAL A 302 4.92 -25.09 -4.77
CA VAL A 302 5.91 -24.06 -5.14
C VAL A 302 7.29 -24.48 -4.63
N ASP A 303 8.16 -24.81 -5.58
CA ASP A 303 9.60 -25.06 -5.37
C ASP A 303 10.36 -23.73 -5.23
N PRO A 304 10.95 -23.44 -4.05
CA PRO A 304 11.72 -22.21 -3.84
C PRO A 304 12.99 -22.12 -4.69
N GLU A 305 13.65 -23.25 -5.01
CA GLU A 305 14.89 -23.24 -5.79
C GLU A 305 14.63 -22.85 -7.25
N GLY A 306 13.51 -23.29 -7.83
CA GLY A 306 13.06 -22.83 -9.14
C GLY A 306 12.49 -21.41 -9.13
N LEU A 307 11.75 -21.02 -8.08
CA LEU A 307 11.07 -19.72 -7.98
C LEU A 307 12.04 -18.56 -7.79
N LEU A 308 13.15 -18.77 -7.11
CA LEU A 308 14.05 -17.70 -6.67
C LEU A 308 15.41 -17.82 -7.35
N SER A 309 16.07 -16.67 -7.53
CA SER A 309 17.44 -16.56 -8.00
C SER A 309 18.25 -15.83 -6.95
N VAL A 310 19.48 -16.28 -6.72
CA VAL A 310 20.42 -15.68 -5.78
C VAL A 310 21.55 -15.05 -6.58
N GLU A 311 21.67 -13.73 -6.50
CA GLU A 311 22.74 -12.97 -7.15
C GLU A 311 23.79 -12.59 -6.09
N ASP A 312 25.03 -13.06 -6.27
CA ASP A 312 26.16 -12.70 -5.42
C ASP A 312 26.68 -11.33 -5.86
N LEU A 313 26.71 -10.37 -4.93
CA LEU A 313 27.08 -8.98 -5.16
C LEU A 313 28.17 -8.53 -4.18
N THR A 314 28.96 -9.49 -3.68
CA THR A 314 29.89 -9.24 -2.58
C THR A 314 30.90 -8.13 -2.91
N GLU A 315 31.48 -8.13 -4.11
CA GLU A 315 32.49 -7.15 -4.51
C GLU A 315 31.91 -5.73 -4.63
N GLU A 316 30.73 -5.60 -5.27
CA GLU A 316 30.03 -4.34 -5.43
C GLU A 316 29.56 -3.77 -4.08
N VAL A 317 29.03 -4.63 -3.21
CA VAL A 317 28.59 -4.30 -1.86
C VAL A 317 29.77 -3.86 -1.00
N GLU A 318 30.92 -4.54 -1.07
CA GLU A 318 32.12 -4.16 -0.33
C GLU A 318 32.64 -2.79 -0.76
N ALA A 319 32.68 -2.51 -2.07
CA ALA A 319 33.10 -1.22 -2.60
C ALA A 319 32.19 -0.08 -2.12
N LEU A 320 30.88 -0.27 -2.16
CA LEU A 320 29.92 0.74 -1.68
C LEU A 320 29.93 0.89 -0.15
N ALA A 321 30.10 -0.21 0.59
CA ALA A 321 30.13 -0.23 2.05
C ALA A 321 31.26 0.66 2.63
N ALA A 322 32.35 0.86 1.88
CA ALA A 322 33.46 1.73 2.27
C ALA A 322 33.04 3.21 2.40
N GLY A 323 32.06 3.67 1.61
CA GLY A 323 31.57 5.05 1.63
C GLY A 323 30.43 5.31 2.64
N ILE A 324 29.86 4.26 3.25
CA ILE A 324 28.71 4.39 4.15
C ILE A 324 28.95 5.34 5.32
N PRO A 325 30.10 5.32 6.03
CA PRO A 325 30.35 6.26 7.13
C PRO A 325 30.25 7.72 6.72
N GLU A 326 30.84 8.09 5.57
CA GLU A 326 30.83 9.48 5.07
C GLU A 326 29.41 9.93 4.70
N GLU A 327 28.62 9.04 4.09
CA GLU A 327 27.22 9.32 3.77
C GLU A 327 26.34 9.44 5.02
N VAL A 328 26.56 8.59 6.03
CA VAL A 328 25.88 8.71 7.33
C VAL A 328 26.17 10.07 7.96
N GLU A 329 27.44 10.48 8.01
CA GLU A 329 27.81 11.80 8.55
C GLU A 329 27.15 12.94 7.75
N ARG A 330 27.12 12.84 6.42
CA ARG A 330 26.43 13.82 5.56
C ARG A 330 24.95 13.92 5.90
N LEU A 331 24.27 12.79 6.08
CA LEU A 331 22.84 12.74 6.42
C LEU A 331 22.56 13.24 7.85
N VAL A 332 23.44 12.96 8.81
CA VAL A 332 23.37 13.54 10.16
C VAL A 332 23.49 15.06 10.10
N ARG A 333 24.44 15.61 9.33
CA ARG A 333 24.54 17.07 9.11
C ARG A 333 23.28 17.67 8.50
N VAL A 334 22.58 16.95 7.61
CA VAL A 334 21.28 17.39 7.09
C VAL A 334 20.25 17.49 8.21
N LEU A 335 20.21 16.53 9.13
CA LEU A 335 19.27 16.51 10.25
C LEU A 335 19.56 17.58 11.32
N ASP A 336 20.83 17.95 11.51
CA ASP A 336 21.24 19.02 12.43
C ASP A 336 21.10 20.42 11.82
N GLY A 337 21.03 20.52 10.50
CA GLY A 337 20.93 21.76 9.76
C GLY A 337 19.52 22.33 9.64
N PRO A 338 19.38 23.45 8.91
CA PRO A 338 18.09 23.93 8.44
C PRO A 338 17.49 22.99 7.38
N GLU A 339 16.21 23.16 7.06
CA GLU A 339 15.54 22.43 5.97
C GLU A 339 16.35 22.56 4.66
N PRO A 340 16.78 21.44 4.05
CA PRO A 340 17.62 21.49 2.86
C PRO A 340 16.82 21.90 1.63
N VAL A 341 17.38 22.77 0.80
CA VAL A 341 16.76 23.16 -0.47
C VAL A 341 17.11 22.12 -1.53
N VAL A 342 16.14 21.27 -1.86
CA VAL A 342 16.28 20.23 -2.89
C VAL A 342 15.22 20.50 -3.97
N PRO A 343 15.61 20.66 -5.24
CA PRO A 343 14.63 20.82 -6.33
C PRO A 343 13.72 19.59 -6.43
N VAL A 344 12.61 19.67 -7.16
CA VAL A 344 11.88 18.44 -7.51
C VAL A 344 12.61 17.72 -8.65
N GLY A 345 12.56 16.40 -8.67
CA GLY A 345 13.26 15.59 -9.65
C GLY A 345 12.62 14.23 -9.87
N ARG A 346 13.21 13.41 -10.75
CA ARG A 346 12.74 12.04 -11.01
C ARG A 346 12.66 11.19 -9.75
N TYR A 347 13.56 11.42 -8.81
CA TYR A 347 13.56 10.81 -7.48
C TYR A 347 12.33 11.15 -6.63
N CYS A 348 11.36 11.93 -7.11
CA CYS A 348 10.07 12.10 -6.44
C CYS A 348 9.11 10.93 -6.73
N HIS A 349 9.26 10.23 -7.86
CA HIS A 349 8.35 9.14 -8.26
C HIS A 349 9.07 7.83 -8.60
N ASP A 350 10.37 7.89 -8.87
CA ASP A 350 11.21 6.72 -9.16
C ASP A 350 12.23 6.51 -8.02
N PRO A 351 12.42 5.30 -7.48
CA PRO A 351 11.80 4.02 -7.91
C PRO A 351 10.40 3.73 -7.34
N TYR A 352 9.88 4.59 -6.46
CA TYR A 352 8.52 4.53 -5.89
C TYR A 352 8.04 5.93 -5.52
N GLU A 353 6.74 6.16 -5.36
CA GLU A 353 6.24 7.49 -5.02
C GLU A 353 6.76 7.99 -3.66
N CYS A 354 7.17 9.26 -3.60
CA CYS A 354 7.57 9.90 -2.35
C CYS A 354 6.34 10.36 -1.55
N ASP A 355 6.31 10.01 -0.28
CA ASP A 355 5.28 10.37 0.71
C ASP A 355 5.26 11.87 1.09
N PHE A 356 6.07 12.71 0.44
CA PHE A 356 6.12 14.16 0.64
C PHE A 356 5.87 14.95 -0.66
N THR A 357 5.33 14.30 -1.71
CA THR A 357 4.98 15.00 -2.95
C THR A 357 3.95 16.12 -2.70
N GLY A 358 3.01 15.96 -1.75
CA GLY A 358 2.08 17.02 -1.37
C GLY A 358 2.79 18.27 -0.83
N TYR A 359 3.88 18.08 -0.07
CA TYR A 359 4.72 19.20 0.38
C TYR A 359 5.54 19.81 -0.76
N CYS A 360 6.28 19.00 -1.52
CA CYS A 360 7.20 19.48 -2.55
C CYS A 360 6.49 20.07 -3.78
N PHE A 361 5.29 19.60 -4.09
CA PHE A 361 4.46 20.05 -5.22
C PHE A 361 3.25 20.89 -4.77
N ARG A 362 3.23 21.42 -3.54
CA ARG A 362 2.11 22.23 -3.00
C ARG A 362 1.69 23.42 -3.87
N ASP A 363 2.64 24.00 -4.59
CA ASP A 363 2.42 25.14 -5.51
C ASP A 363 2.23 24.69 -6.97
N ARG A 364 2.03 23.39 -7.23
CA ARG A 364 1.86 22.86 -8.58
C ARG A 364 0.48 23.26 -9.10
N PRO A 365 0.39 24.00 -10.21
CA PRO A 365 -0.89 24.31 -10.84
C PRO A 365 -1.49 23.06 -11.48
N GLU A 366 -2.82 22.99 -11.59
CA GLU A 366 -3.55 21.89 -12.24
C GLU A 366 -2.98 21.58 -13.64
N TYR A 367 -2.76 22.61 -14.46
CA TYR A 367 -2.13 22.51 -15.77
C TYR A 367 -0.64 22.85 -15.69
N SER A 368 0.10 21.99 -15.02
CA SER A 368 1.57 22.10 -14.88
C SER A 368 2.33 21.58 -16.10
N VAL A 369 3.63 21.88 -16.17
CA VAL A 369 4.54 21.26 -17.17
C VAL A 369 4.57 19.73 -17.11
N PHE A 370 4.26 19.13 -15.96
CA PHE A 370 4.22 17.66 -15.83
C PHE A 370 3.07 17.01 -16.60
N GLU A 371 2.10 17.79 -17.10
CA GLU A 371 1.08 17.27 -17.98
C GLU A 371 1.59 17.09 -19.42
N LEU A 372 2.72 17.71 -19.82
CA LEU A 372 3.25 17.56 -21.17
C LEU A 372 3.64 16.12 -21.47
N SER A 373 3.21 15.61 -22.62
CA SER A 373 3.47 14.22 -22.98
C SER A 373 4.64 14.08 -23.96
N GLY A 374 5.35 12.95 -23.87
CA GLY A 374 6.45 12.61 -24.77
C GLY A 374 7.84 12.78 -24.16
N ARG A 375 8.87 12.65 -25.00
CA ARG A 375 10.29 12.72 -24.63
C ARG A 375 10.94 13.92 -25.32
N GLY A 376 12.15 14.28 -24.88
CA GLY A 376 12.98 15.29 -25.54
C GLY A 376 13.14 16.60 -24.77
N ILE A 377 12.44 16.76 -23.65
CA ILE A 377 12.69 17.83 -22.69
C ILE A 377 12.59 17.29 -21.27
N ASP A 378 13.39 17.83 -20.36
CA ASP A 378 13.28 17.51 -18.94
C ASP A 378 12.22 18.40 -18.29
N LEU A 379 11.09 17.79 -17.90
CA LEU A 379 9.97 18.49 -17.29
C LEU A 379 10.32 19.02 -15.89
N TYR A 380 11.24 18.36 -15.17
CA TYR A 380 11.71 18.84 -13.89
C TYR A 380 12.61 20.07 -14.06
N ASP A 381 13.48 20.08 -15.08
CA ASP A 381 14.28 21.29 -15.41
C ASP A 381 13.36 22.49 -15.70
N LEU A 382 12.34 22.31 -16.54
CA LEU A 382 11.37 23.37 -16.83
C LEU A 382 10.71 23.89 -15.54
N TYR A 383 10.23 22.97 -14.70
CA TYR A 383 9.56 23.32 -13.45
C TYR A 383 10.49 24.09 -12.50
N ASN A 384 11.72 23.60 -12.33
CA ASN A 384 12.74 24.20 -11.46
C ASN A 384 13.23 25.57 -11.98
N ARG A 385 13.17 25.81 -13.29
CA ARG A 385 13.44 27.12 -13.92
C ARG A 385 12.28 28.12 -13.81
N GLY A 386 11.17 27.73 -13.19
CA GLY A 386 10.01 28.60 -12.95
C GLY A 386 8.90 28.48 -13.99
N TYR A 387 9.06 27.64 -15.03
CA TYR A 387 7.97 27.30 -15.95
C TYR A 387 7.03 26.28 -15.31
N ARG A 388 6.30 26.68 -14.28
CA ARG A 388 5.46 25.75 -13.49
C ARG A 388 4.16 25.36 -14.20
N SER A 389 3.57 26.27 -14.97
CA SER A 389 2.32 26.06 -15.73
C SER A 389 2.53 26.09 -17.24
N LEU A 390 1.65 25.42 -17.98
CA LEU A 390 1.72 25.34 -19.44
C LEU A 390 1.66 26.69 -20.15
N ASP A 391 0.92 27.67 -19.60
CA ASP A 391 0.85 29.02 -20.18
C ASP A 391 2.19 29.77 -20.11
N LYS A 392 3.06 29.42 -19.16
CA LYS A 392 4.36 30.09 -18.96
C LYS A 392 5.48 29.50 -19.80
N VAL A 393 5.32 28.31 -20.37
CA VAL A 393 6.37 27.65 -21.17
C VAL A 393 6.47 28.28 -22.56
N PRO A 394 7.65 28.78 -22.99
CA PRO A 394 7.83 29.24 -24.36
C PRO A 394 7.69 28.06 -25.35
N PRO A 395 6.77 28.09 -26.33
CA PRO A 395 6.57 26.96 -27.24
C PRO A 395 7.78 26.69 -28.14
N GLU A 396 8.67 27.67 -28.32
CA GLU A 396 9.86 27.60 -29.17
C GLU A 396 10.95 26.70 -28.61
N ILE A 397 10.98 26.52 -27.28
CA ILE A 397 11.92 25.58 -26.62
C ILE A 397 11.37 24.16 -26.56
N LEU A 398 10.11 23.95 -26.98
CA LEU A 398 9.44 22.66 -26.91
C LEU A 398 9.59 21.86 -28.21
N PRO A 399 9.82 20.54 -28.11
CA PRO A 399 9.62 19.61 -29.21
C PRO A 399 8.24 19.77 -29.87
N PRO A 400 8.09 19.48 -31.18
CA PRO A 400 6.85 19.73 -31.93
C PRO A 400 5.58 19.16 -31.29
N LYS A 401 5.69 17.98 -30.67
CA LYS A 401 4.58 17.31 -29.99
C LYS A 401 4.10 18.11 -28.76
N GLN A 402 5.01 18.59 -27.92
CA GLN A 402 4.70 19.34 -26.70
C GLN A 402 4.36 20.80 -27.02
N LYS A 403 4.99 21.38 -28.03
CA LYS A 403 4.63 22.68 -28.60
C LYS A 403 3.15 22.71 -28.97
N PHE A 404 2.69 21.72 -29.73
CA PHE A 404 1.27 21.58 -30.09
C PHE A 404 0.36 21.51 -28.85
N GLU A 405 0.75 20.77 -27.81
CA GLU A 405 -0.05 20.64 -26.57
C GLU A 405 -0.17 21.99 -25.83
N VAL A 406 0.92 22.76 -25.73
CA VAL A 406 0.90 24.11 -25.14
C VAL A 406 0.05 25.07 -25.98
N GLU A 407 0.17 25.02 -27.30
CA GLU A 407 -0.62 25.88 -28.20
C GLU A 407 -2.12 25.59 -28.08
N MET A 408 -2.52 24.31 -28.05
CA MET A 408 -3.91 23.90 -27.85
C MET A 408 -4.42 24.32 -26.46
N TYR A 409 -3.60 24.15 -25.42
CA TYR A 409 -3.92 24.58 -24.07
C TYR A 409 -4.14 26.09 -23.97
N ARG A 410 -3.26 26.90 -24.57
CA ARG A 410 -3.36 28.37 -24.59
C ARG A 410 -4.59 28.84 -25.36
N ALA A 411 -4.90 28.19 -26.48
CA ALA A 411 -6.06 28.52 -27.30
C ALA A 411 -7.38 28.01 -26.72
N LYS A 412 -7.34 27.12 -25.71
CA LYS A 412 -8.52 26.40 -25.18
C LYS A 412 -9.34 25.73 -26.29
N ALA A 413 -8.63 25.17 -27.27
CA ALA A 413 -9.21 24.71 -28.52
C ALA A 413 -9.41 23.20 -28.55
N ARG A 414 -10.30 22.77 -29.46
CA ARG A 414 -10.44 21.38 -29.88
C ARG A 414 -10.09 21.29 -31.37
N ARG A 415 -9.35 20.24 -31.74
CA ARG A 415 -9.00 19.94 -33.13
C ARG A 415 -9.56 18.58 -33.52
N VAL A 416 -10.18 18.52 -34.70
CA VAL A 416 -10.71 17.30 -35.31
C VAL A 416 -10.24 17.21 -36.76
N ASP A 417 -9.49 16.16 -37.07
CA ASP A 417 -9.18 15.70 -38.41
C ASP A 417 -10.30 14.75 -38.86
N ARG A 418 -11.33 15.32 -39.50
CA ARG A 418 -12.54 14.58 -39.89
C ARG A 418 -12.28 13.46 -40.88
N GLN A 419 -11.28 13.61 -41.76
CA GLN A 419 -10.97 12.59 -42.75
C GLN A 419 -10.41 11.34 -42.05
N ARG A 420 -9.35 11.50 -41.27
CA ARG A 420 -8.72 10.37 -40.55
C ARG A 420 -9.66 9.74 -39.54
N LEU A 421 -10.52 10.54 -38.90
CA LEU A 421 -11.54 10.03 -38.00
C LEU A 421 -12.59 9.19 -38.74
N ARG A 422 -13.04 9.61 -39.93
CA ARG A 422 -13.97 8.83 -40.75
C ARG A 422 -13.35 7.51 -41.20
N GLU A 423 -12.13 7.55 -41.71
CA GLU A 423 -11.35 6.35 -42.08
C GLU A 423 -11.14 5.40 -40.89
N PHE A 424 -10.99 5.94 -39.67
CA PHE A 424 -10.95 5.12 -38.45
C PHE A 424 -12.29 4.43 -38.21
N LEU A 425 -13.39 5.18 -38.23
CA LEU A 425 -14.73 4.68 -37.89
C LEU A 425 -15.27 3.67 -38.92
N GLU A 426 -14.88 3.78 -40.19
CA GLU A 426 -15.22 2.81 -41.25
C GLU A 426 -14.65 1.40 -40.98
N ARG A 427 -13.67 1.25 -40.10
CA ARG A 427 -13.14 -0.06 -39.66
C ARG A 427 -14.01 -0.73 -38.59
N VAL A 428 -14.97 -0.01 -38.00
CA VAL A 428 -15.82 -0.54 -36.92
C VAL A 428 -17.11 -1.10 -37.52
N GLU A 429 -17.22 -2.42 -37.46
CA GLU A 429 -18.36 -3.19 -37.96
C GLU A 429 -19.37 -3.52 -36.85
N GLU A 430 -20.66 -3.41 -37.16
CA GLU A 430 -21.74 -3.78 -36.23
C GLU A 430 -21.99 -5.30 -36.25
N PRO A 431 -22.41 -5.92 -35.13
CA PRO A 431 -22.59 -5.33 -33.79
C PRO A 431 -21.25 -4.92 -33.16
N VAL A 432 -21.24 -3.83 -32.40
CA VAL A 432 -20.01 -3.31 -31.77
C VAL A 432 -19.95 -3.77 -30.31
N SER A 433 -18.90 -4.51 -29.96
CA SER A 433 -18.68 -5.05 -28.62
C SER A 433 -17.56 -4.31 -27.91
N PHE A 434 -17.85 -3.61 -26.81
CA PHE A 434 -16.87 -2.88 -26.01
C PHE A 434 -16.40 -3.75 -24.85
N LEU A 435 -15.13 -4.16 -24.86
CA LEU A 435 -14.57 -5.13 -23.93
C LEU A 435 -13.44 -4.52 -23.11
N ASP A 436 -13.43 -4.85 -21.82
CA ASP A 436 -12.36 -4.53 -20.89
C ASP A 436 -12.11 -5.71 -19.92
N PHE A 437 -10.86 -5.88 -19.48
CA PHE A 437 -10.45 -6.95 -18.56
C PHE A 437 -9.74 -6.37 -17.34
N GLU A 438 -10.07 -6.91 -16.15
CA GLU A 438 -9.21 -6.73 -14.98
C GLU A 438 -8.35 -7.98 -14.73
N THR A 439 -7.10 -7.75 -14.34
CA THR A 439 -6.11 -8.80 -14.09
C THR A 439 -5.38 -8.54 -12.79
N PHE A 440 -4.89 -9.59 -12.14
CA PHE A 440 -3.93 -9.45 -11.04
C PHE A 440 -2.65 -10.24 -11.35
N SER A 441 -1.55 -9.90 -10.69
CA SER A 441 -0.21 -10.41 -11.05
C SER A 441 0.63 -10.72 -9.81
N PRO A 442 0.43 -11.89 -9.18
CA PRO A 442 1.17 -12.26 -7.98
C PRO A 442 2.62 -12.62 -8.33
N ALA A 443 3.57 -12.25 -7.45
CA ALA A 443 4.98 -12.61 -7.60
C ALA A 443 5.22 -14.12 -7.42
N VAL A 444 4.45 -14.75 -6.53
CA VAL A 444 4.41 -16.21 -6.36
C VAL A 444 3.24 -16.74 -7.19
N PRO A 445 3.45 -17.63 -8.18
CA PRO A 445 2.36 -18.08 -9.04
C PRO A 445 1.32 -18.90 -8.26
N LEU A 446 0.04 -18.59 -8.43
CA LEU A 446 -1.05 -19.18 -7.64
C LEU A 446 -1.69 -20.41 -8.25
N TYR A 447 -1.63 -20.53 -9.58
CA TYR A 447 -2.34 -21.57 -10.29
C TYR A 447 -1.39 -22.42 -11.13
N GLU A 448 -1.82 -23.64 -11.42
CA GLU A 448 -1.03 -24.57 -12.21
C GLU A 448 -0.60 -23.95 -13.54
N GLY A 449 0.70 -24.10 -13.82
CA GLY A 449 1.37 -23.62 -15.01
C GLY A 449 1.52 -22.10 -15.12
N THR A 450 1.14 -21.30 -14.12
CA THR A 450 1.39 -19.84 -14.13
C THR A 450 2.84 -19.49 -13.83
N THR A 451 3.29 -18.32 -14.30
CA THR A 451 4.61 -17.75 -14.00
C THR A 451 4.52 -16.53 -13.10
N PRO A 452 5.62 -16.12 -12.42
CA PRO A 452 5.64 -14.90 -11.63
C PRO A 452 5.19 -13.68 -12.42
N TYR A 453 4.36 -12.85 -11.80
CA TYR A 453 3.79 -11.64 -12.38
C TYR A 453 2.99 -11.85 -13.69
N GLU A 454 2.58 -13.10 -14.00
CA GLU A 454 1.65 -13.37 -15.08
C GLU A 454 0.34 -12.60 -14.85
N LYS A 455 -0.22 -12.03 -15.91
CA LYS A 455 -1.51 -11.34 -15.88
C LYS A 455 -2.62 -12.39 -15.85
N ILE A 456 -3.25 -12.57 -14.70
CA ILE A 456 -4.36 -13.52 -14.50
C ILE A 456 -5.66 -12.72 -14.59
N PRO A 457 -6.46 -12.87 -15.66
CA PRO A 457 -7.74 -12.18 -15.77
C PRO A 457 -8.73 -12.76 -14.77
N PHE A 458 -9.40 -11.89 -14.03
CA PHE A 458 -10.41 -12.26 -13.03
C PHE A 458 -11.77 -11.61 -13.27
N GLN A 459 -11.82 -10.58 -14.13
CA GLN A 459 -13.03 -9.86 -14.47
C GLN A 459 -13.04 -9.50 -15.96
N TYR A 460 -14.24 -9.43 -16.55
CA TYR A 460 -14.47 -8.63 -17.74
C TYR A 460 -15.76 -7.83 -17.61
N SER A 461 -15.80 -6.73 -18.35
CA SER A 461 -17.01 -5.96 -18.63
C SER A 461 -17.22 -5.92 -20.14
N LEU A 462 -18.46 -6.03 -20.57
CA LEU A 462 -18.83 -6.10 -21.99
C LEU A 462 -20.12 -5.32 -22.24
N HIS A 463 -20.06 -4.28 -23.06
CA HIS A 463 -21.26 -3.63 -23.62
C HIS A 463 -21.38 -3.97 -25.10
N VAL A 464 -22.56 -4.40 -25.55
CA VAL A 464 -22.82 -4.73 -26.96
C VAL A 464 -23.85 -3.78 -27.53
N LEU A 465 -23.46 -3.02 -28.55
CA LEU A 465 -24.33 -2.15 -29.33
C LEU A 465 -24.80 -2.89 -30.60
N THR A 466 -26.10 -3.14 -30.70
CA THR A 466 -26.73 -3.71 -31.91
C THR A 466 -27.06 -2.62 -32.93
N GLY A 467 -27.08 -2.99 -34.22
CA GLY A 467 -27.20 -2.03 -35.33
C GLY A 467 -28.54 -1.32 -35.51
N ASP A 468 -29.49 -1.53 -34.59
CA ASP A 468 -30.78 -0.84 -34.56
C ASP A 468 -30.76 0.49 -33.77
N GLY A 469 -29.60 0.87 -33.21
CA GLY A 469 -29.44 2.10 -32.45
C GLY A 469 -30.03 2.06 -31.04
N THR A 470 -30.27 0.86 -30.50
CA THR A 470 -30.76 0.64 -29.14
C THR A 470 -29.70 0.88 -28.07
N GLU A 471 -30.12 0.92 -26.82
CA GLU A 471 -29.20 0.97 -25.67
C GLU A 471 -28.31 -0.28 -25.62
N PRO A 472 -27.02 -0.14 -25.26
CA PRO A 472 -26.11 -1.27 -25.25
C PRO A 472 -26.54 -2.31 -24.20
N VAL A 473 -26.47 -3.59 -24.58
CA VAL A 473 -26.68 -4.69 -23.64
C VAL A 473 -25.40 -4.91 -22.86
N HIS A 474 -25.47 -4.80 -21.53
CA HIS A 474 -24.33 -5.05 -20.65
C HIS A 474 -24.27 -6.52 -20.20
N ARG A 475 -23.07 -7.10 -20.23
CA ARG A 475 -22.69 -8.40 -19.69
C ARG A 475 -21.40 -8.24 -18.90
N GLU A 476 -21.24 -9.03 -17.86
CA GLU A 476 -20.07 -8.96 -17.00
C GLU A 476 -19.75 -10.32 -16.39
N PHE A 477 -18.50 -10.50 -15.99
CA PHE A 477 -18.04 -11.63 -15.20
C PHE A 477 -17.07 -11.11 -14.15
N LEU A 478 -17.19 -11.59 -12.92
CA LEU A 478 -16.23 -11.38 -11.85
C LEU A 478 -16.10 -12.70 -11.08
N ALA A 479 -14.88 -13.24 -11.03
CA ALA A 479 -14.60 -14.47 -10.30
C ALA A 479 -14.65 -14.25 -8.79
N ASP A 480 -15.15 -15.25 -8.06
CA ASP A 480 -15.01 -15.29 -6.61
C ASP A 480 -13.56 -15.63 -6.21
N PRO A 481 -13.07 -15.14 -5.06
CA PRO A 481 -11.74 -15.47 -4.57
C PRO A 481 -11.60 -16.97 -4.28
N GLY A 482 -10.43 -17.54 -4.54
CA GLY A 482 -10.08 -18.91 -4.13
C GLY A 482 -10.11 -19.98 -5.24
N GLU A 483 -10.73 -19.71 -6.39
CA GLU A 483 -10.67 -20.59 -7.57
C GLU A 483 -9.74 -20.00 -8.65
N ASP A 484 -9.29 -20.81 -9.61
CA ASP A 484 -8.63 -20.32 -10.83
C ASP A 484 -9.67 -19.68 -11.75
N PRO A 485 -9.64 -18.35 -11.95
CA PRO A 485 -10.72 -17.65 -12.65
C PRO A 485 -10.72 -17.92 -14.16
N ARG A 486 -9.58 -18.34 -14.73
CA ARG A 486 -9.29 -18.19 -16.16
C ARG A 486 -10.24 -19.00 -17.05
N ARG A 487 -10.55 -20.23 -16.65
CA ARG A 487 -11.42 -21.12 -17.45
C ARG A 487 -12.87 -20.64 -17.45
N ARG A 488 -13.42 -20.35 -16.27
CA ARG A 488 -14.80 -19.88 -16.11
C ARG A 488 -15.02 -18.51 -16.77
N LEU A 489 -14.02 -17.63 -16.67
CA LEU A 489 -14.02 -16.34 -17.35
C LEU A 489 -14.10 -16.52 -18.86
N LEU A 490 -13.28 -17.41 -19.42
CA LEU A 490 -13.24 -17.68 -20.86
C LEU A 490 -14.55 -18.33 -21.36
N GLU A 491 -15.09 -19.32 -20.65
CA GLU A 491 -16.38 -19.94 -20.96
C GLU A 491 -17.53 -18.92 -20.93
N ALA A 492 -17.53 -18.01 -19.95
CA ALA A 492 -18.51 -16.94 -19.85
C ALA A 492 -18.38 -15.95 -21.03
N LEU A 493 -17.16 -15.55 -21.37
CA LEU A 493 -16.91 -14.61 -22.46
C LEU A 493 -17.28 -15.20 -23.83
N VAL A 494 -17.01 -16.49 -24.06
CA VAL A 494 -17.42 -17.21 -25.30
C VAL A 494 -18.94 -17.18 -25.47
N ARG A 495 -19.70 -17.29 -24.38
CA ARG A 495 -21.17 -17.24 -24.40
C ARG A 495 -21.68 -15.82 -24.62
N ASP A 496 -21.05 -14.82 -24.00
CA ASP A 496 -21.57 -13.46 -23.94
C ASP A 496 -21.13 -12.58 -25.13
N LEU A 497 -19.99 -12.87 -25.76
CA LEU A 497 -19.45 -12.10 -26.87
C LEU A 497 -20.05 -12.54 -28.23
N PRO A 498 -20.60 -11.62 -29.04
CA PRO A 498 -21.04 -11.92 -30.40
C PRO A 498 -19.94 -12.53 -31.29
N GLY A 499 -20.33 -13.47 -32.14
CA GLY A 499 -19.43 -14.17 -33.08
C GLY A 499 -18.97 -13.33 -34.28
N GLU A 500 -19.59 -12.17 -34.51
CA GLU A 500 -19.34 -11.25 -35.62
C GLU A 500 -19.26 -9.79 -35.13
N GLY A 501 -18.95 -8.86 -36.03
CA GLY A 501 -18.77 -7.43 -35.72
C GLY A 501 -17.42 -7.09 -35.09
N SER A 502 -17.23 -5.85 -34.67
CA SER A 502 -15.97 -5.37 -34.08
C SER A 502 -15.92 -5.51 -32.57
N VAL A 503 -14.74 -5.80 -32.03
CA VAL A 503 -14.46 -5.80 -30.59
C VAL A 503 -13.62 -4.56 -30.27
N VAL A 504 -14.28 -3.53 -29.75
CA VAL A 504 -13.65 -2.26 -29.40
C VAL A 504 -13.09 -2.35 -27.98
N VAL A 505 -11.81 -2.02 -27.83
CA VAL A 505 -11.10 -1.98 -26.54
C VAL A 505 -10.35 -0.65 -26.43
N TYR A 506 -9.78 -0.36 -25.26
CA TYR A 506 -8.99 0.85 -25.06
C TYR A 506 -7.59 0.49 -24.58
N HIS A 507 -6.62 0.50 -25.51
CA HIS A 507 -5.28 -0.06 -25.36
C HIS A 507 -5.14 -1.55 -25.74
N ALA A 508 -5.48 -1.85 -27.00
CA ALA A 508 -5.54 -3.20 -27.57
C ALA A 508 -4.36 -4.16 -27.29
N PRO A 509 -3.09 -3.72 -27.17
CA PRO A 509 -2.02 -4.64 -26.79
C PRO A 509 -2.29 -5.41 -25.49
N PHE A 510 -2.99 -4.81 -24.53
CA PHE A 510 -3.29 -5.45 -23.25
C PHE A 510 -4.33 -6.57 -23.41
N GLU A 511 -5.51 -6.28 -23.98
CA GLU A 511 -6.60 -7.26 -24.13
C GLU A 511 -6.19 -8.37 -25.10
N LYS A 512 -5.45 -8.03 -26.17
CA LYS A 512 -4.85 -9.04 -27.07
C LYS A 512 -3.93 -9.98 -26.30
N ARG A 513 -3.09 -9.46 -25.40
CA ARG A 513 -2.19 -10.28 -24.59
C ARG A 513 -2.97 -11.21 -23.64
N VAL A 514 -4.03 -10.71 -23.00
CA VAL A 514 -4.92 -11.52 -22.15
C VAL A 514 -5.53 -12.68 -22.95
N LEU A 515 -6.14 -12.39 -24.10
CA LEU A 515 -6.76 -13.40 -24.97
C LEU A 515 -5.74 -14.42 -25.51
N GLN A 516 -4.53 -13.97 -25.87
CA GLN A 516 -3.44 -14.86 -26.29
C GLN A 516 -3.03 -15.82 -25.17
N LEU A 517 -2.85 -15.31 -23.95
CA LEU A 517 -2.48 -16.14 -22.79
C LEU A 517 -3.59 -17.15 -22.46
N LEU A 518 -4.86 -16.74 -22.52
CA LEU A 518 -6.00 -17.64 -22.35
C LEU A 518 -6.05 -18.74 -23.42
N GLY A 519 -5.88 -18.39 -24.71
CA GLY A 519 -5.87 -19.36 -25.81
C GLY A 519 -4.63 -20.26 -25.85
N GLN A 520 -3.51 -19.83 -25.25
CA GLN A 520 -2.35 -20.68 -25.02
C GLN A 520 -2.60 -21.67 -23.87
N ARG A 521 -3.25 -21.21 -22.79
CA ARG A 521 -3.58 -22.02 -21.61
C ARG A 521 -4.63 -23.08 -21.89
N PHE A 522 -5.67 -22.73 -22.64
CA PHE A 522 -6.79 -23.61 -22.99
C PHE A 522 -6.86 -23.76 -24.51
N PRO A 523 -6.09 -24.71 -25.09
CA PRO A 523 -5.95 -24.86 -26.53
C PRO A 523 -7.26 -25.04 -27.29
N GLU A 524 -8.30 -25.60 -26.65
CA GLU A 524 -9.64 -25.75 -27.20
C GLU A 524 -10.33 -24.42 -27.53
N PHE A 525 -9.93 -23.33 -26.88
CA PHE A 525 -10.42 -21.97 -27.14
C PHE A 525 -9.49 -21.14 -28.02
N ARG A 526 -8.34 -21.69 -28.46
CA ARG A 526 -7.33 -20.93 -29.23
C ARG A 526 -7.89 -20.30 -30.49
N GLY A 527 -8.60 -21.08 -31.31
CA GLY A 527 -9.20 -20.58 -32.55
C GLY A 527 -10.24 -19.49 -32.30
N TRP A 528 -11.02 -19.61 -31.21
CA TRP A 528 -11.96 -18.57 -30.80
C TRP A 528 -11.22 -17.29 -30.37
N ALA A 529 -10.18 -17.40 -29.54
CA ALA A 529 -9.39 -16.25 -29.09
C ALA A 529 -8.71 -15.53 -30.27
N GLU A 530 -8.15 -16.27 -31.22
CA GLU A 530 -7.56 -15.71 -32.45
C GLU A 530 -8.60 -14.98 -33.30
N SER A 531 -9.82 -15.52 -33.42
CA SER A 531 -10.94 -14.86 -34.09
C SER A 531 -11.34 -13.55 -33.42
N VAL A 532 -11.42 -13.52 -32.08
CA VAL A 532 -11.69 -12.28 -31.33
C VAL A 532 -10.57 -11.26 -31.54
N ILE A 533 -9.31 -11.67 -31.42
CA ILE A 533 -8.13 -10.81 -31.60
C ILE A 533 -8.12 -10.15 -33.00
N ALA A 534 -8.52 -10.89 -34.03
CA ALA A 534 -8.58 -10.40 -35.41
C ALA A 534 -9.61 -9.28 -35.61
N ARG A 535 -10.66 -9.24 -34.78
CA ARG A 535 -11.74 -8.24 -34.81
C ARG A 535 -11.51 -7.07 -33.86
N ILE A 536 -10.39 -7.03 -33.14
CA ILE A 536 -10.11 -5.97 -32.17
C ILE A 536 -9.77 -4.64 -32.87
N VAL A 537 -10.51 -3.59 -32.50
CA VAL A 537 -10.26 -2.19 -32.87
C VAL A 537 -9.90 -1.40 -31.61
N ASP A 538 -8.80 -0.64 -31.66
CA ASP A 538 -8.31 0.13 -30.51
C ASP A 538 -8.86 1.57 -30.51
N LEU A 539 -9.77 1.88 -29.60
CA LEU A 539 -10.42 3.19 -29.50
C LEU A 539 -9.46 4.29 -29.01
N ILE A 540 -8.26 3.94 -28.57
CA ILE A 540 -7.25 4.94 -28.19
C ILE A 540 -6.64 5.65 -29.42
N GLU A 541 -6.69 5.04 -30.62
CA GLU A 541 -5.99 5.53 -31.81
C GLU A 541 -6.36 6.97 -32.19
N PRO A 542 -7.65 7.38 -32.24
CA PRO A 542 -8.03 8.74 -32.60
C PRO A 542 -7.42 9.80 -31.70
N PHE A 543 -7.22 9.48 -30.43
CA PHE A 543 -6.66 10.38 -29.43
C PHE A 543 -5.13 10.34 -29.43
N ARG A 544 -4.54 9.14 -29.43
CA ARG A 544 -3.10 8.90 -29.42
C ARG A 544 -2.41 9.50 -30.65
N TYR A 545 -3.02 9.36 -31.82
CA TYR A 545 -2.51 9.90 -33.08
C TYR A 545 -3.15 11.24 -33.48
N ARG A 546 -3.90 11.86 -32.56
CA ARG A 546 -4.43 13.22 -32.64
C ARG A 546 -5.32 13.48 -33.86
N PHE A 547 -6.13 12.50 -34.24
CA PHE A 547 -7.27 12.74 -35.15
C PHE A 547 -8.27 13.61 -34.41
N VAL A 548 -8.41 13.37 -33.11
CA VAL A 548 -9.21 14.17 -32.19
C VAL A 548 -8.31 14.59 -31.03
N HIS A 549 -8.31 15.88 -30.72
CA HIS A 549 -7.59 16.42 -29.57
C HIS A 549 -8.40 17.55 -28.93
N ASP A 550 -8.62 17.45 -27.63
CA ASP A 550 -9.16 18.52 -26.80
C ASP A 550 -8.07 19.02 -25.85
N TRP A 551 -8.00 20.33 -25.63
CA TRP A 551 -7.00 20.94 -24.75
C TRP A 551 -7.03 20.38 -23.32
N LYS A 552 -8.17 19.86 -22.86
CA LYS A 552 -8.33 19.21 -21.54
C LYS A 552 -7.64 17.85 -21.43
N MET A 553 -7.28 17.22 -22.55
CA MET A 553 -6.53 15.95 -22.56
C MET A 553 -5.08 16.14 -22.11
N VAL A 554 -4.54 17.35 -22.29
CA VAL A 554 -3.18 17.74 -21.92
C VAL A 554 -2.13 16.70 -22.30
N GLY A 555 -2.11 16.30 -23.58
CA GLY A 555 -1.15 15.32 -24.10
C GLY A 555 -1.39 13.86 -23.71
N SER A 556 -2.24 13.57 -22.73
CA SER A 556 -2.64 12.21 -22.38
C SER A 556 -3.68 11.66 -23.36
N SER A 557 -3.57 10.38 -23.64
CA SER A 557 -4.59 9.59 -24.33
C SER A 557 -5.09 8.44 -23.45
N SER A 558 -4.99 8.55 -22.12
CA SER A 558 -5.60 7.57 -21.21
C SER A 558 -7.11 7.79 -21.13
N LEU A 559 -7.87 6.72 -20.91
CA LEU A 559 -9.33 6.79 -20.86
C LEU A 559 -9.80 7.80 -19.80
N LYS A 560 -9.15 7.82 -18.63
CA LYS A 560 -9.44 8.73 -17.51
C LYS A 560 -9.27 10.21 -17.82
N LYS A 561 -8.40 10.56 -18.77
CA LYS A 561 -8.22 11.95 -19.20
C LYS A 561 -9.10 12.27 -20.40
N VAL A 562 -9.29 11.31 -21.31
CA VAL A 562 -10.09 11.48 -22.52
C VAL A 562 -11.58 11.50 -22.20
N LEU A 563 -12.09 10.54 -21.44
CA LEU A 563 -13.51 10.40 -21.14
C LEU A 563 -14.13 11.69 -20.57
N PRO A 564 -13.64 12.28 -19.47
CA PRO A 564 -14.21 13.52 -18.94
C PRO A 564 -13.98 14.75 -19.83
N ALA A 565 -13.00 14.72 -20.74
CA ALA A 565 -12.80 15.81 -21.70
C ALA A 565 -13.90 15.87 -22.77
N PHE A 566 -14.49 14.73 -23.13
CA PHE A 566 -15.54 14.63 -24.15
C PHE A 566 -16.93 14.38 -23.56
N VAL A 567 -17.02 13.75 -22.39
CA VAL A 567 -18.25 13.37 -21.69
C VAL A 567 -18.14 13.81 -20.22
N PRO A 568 -18.28 15.12 -19.91
CA PRO A 568 -17.87 15.67 -18.62
C PRO A 568 -18.60 15.13 -17.38
N HIS A 569 -19.77 14.51 -17.55
CA HIS A 569 -20.55 13.91 -16.46
C HIS A 569 -20.15 12.46 -16.18
N LEU A 570 -19.27 11.87 -17.00
CA LEU A 570 -18.80 10.49 -16.88
C LEU A 570 -17.32 10.49 -16.50
N GLY A 571 -17.05 10.74 -15.21
CA GLY A 571 -15.71 10.73 -14.61
C GLY A 571 -15.41 9.44 -13.84
N TYR A 572 -14.47 9.50 -12.90
CA TYR A 572 -14.17 8.40 -11.96
C TYR A 572 -14.23 8.84 -10.49
N ASP A 573 -14.36 10.16 -10.23
CA ASP A 573 -14.31 10.74 -8.89
C ASP A 573 -15.46 10.28 -7.98
N ASP A 574 -16.54 9.76 -8.57
CA ASP A 574 -17.71 9.20 -7.86
C ASP A 574 -17.53 7.72 -7.46
N LEU A 575 -16.46 7.06 -7.91
CA LEU A 575 -16.22 5.64 -7.65
C LEU A 575 -15.31 5.42 -6.44
N HIS A 576 -15.52 4.29 -5.76
CA HIS A 576 -14.62 3.85 -4.67
C HIS A 576 -13.32 3.27 -5.19
N ILE A 577 -13.39 2.53 -6.30
CA ILE A 577 -12.21 2.08 -7.03
C ILE A 577 -12.04 3.03 -8.21
N GLN A 578 -10.89 3.69 -8.25
CA GLN A 578 -10.60 4.70 -9.27
C GLN A 578 -9.45 4.27 -10.18
N GLU A 579 -8.63 3.30 -9.77
CA GLU A 579 -7.43 2.82 -10.49
C GLU A 579 -7.44 1.31 -10.73
N GLY A 580 -6.98 0.86 -11.90
CA GLY A 580 -6.87 -0.57 -12.22
C GLY A 580 -5.87 -1.31 -11.32
N GLU A 581 -4.80 -0.63 -10.87
CA GLU A 581 -3.88 -1.19 -9.87
C GLU A 581 -4.56 -1.42 -8.51
N GLN A 582 -5.47 -0.52 -8.12
CA GLN A 582 -6.28 -0.66 -6.92
C GLN A 582 -7.25 -1.84 -7.07
N ALA A 583 -7.93 -1.97 -8.22
CA ALA A 583 -8.77 -3.13 -8.52
C ALA A 583 -7.99 -4.46 -8.42
N SER A 584 -6.81 -4.49 -9.05
CA SER A 584 -5.88 -5.64 -9.02
C SER A 584 -5.44 -6.00 -7.60
N SER A 585 -5.07 -5.00 -6.80
CA SER A 585 -4.53 -5.18 -5.45
C SER A 585 -5.61 -5.62 -4.46
N ILE A 586 -6.79 -5.03 -4.52
CA ILE A 586 -7.93 -5.41 -3.67
C ILE A 586 -8.35 -6.85 -3.98
N TYR A 587 -8.52 -7.21 -5.25
CA TYR A 587 -8.85 -8.58 -5.64
C TYR A 587 -7.76 -9.56 -5.20
N GLY A 588 -6.49 -9.25 -5.47
CA GLY A 588 -5.35 -10.07 -5.05
C GLY A 588 -5.30 -10.30 -3.54
N CYS A 589 -5.54 -9.27 -2.73
CA CYS A 589 -5.61 -9.42 -1.27
C CYS A 589 -6.71 -10.39 -0.83
N HIS A 590 -7.87 -10.40 -1.49
CA HIS A 590 -8.94 -11.34 -1.20
C HIS A 590 -8.59 -12.77 -1.60
N VAL A 591 -7.99 -12.97 -2.78
CA VAL A 591 -7.51 -14.28 -3.23
C VAL A 591 -6.50 -14.86 -2.25
N MET A 592 -5.63 -14.02 -1.69
CA MET A 592 -4.58 -14.43 -0.76
C MET A 592 -5.01 -14.50 0.71
N GLY A 593 -6.25 -14.11 1.04
CA GLY A 593 -6.73 -14.05 2.42
C GLY A 593 -6.05 -12.97 3.28
N TRP A 594 -5.56 -11.90 2.67
CA TRP A 594 -4.85 -10.81 3.35
C TRP A 594 -5.74 -9.61 3.73
N ALA A 595 -6.99 -9.59 3.27
CA ALA A 595 -7.93 -8.54 3.61
C ALA A 595 -9.09 -9.10 4.46
N PRO A 596 -9.42 -8.45 5.59
CA PRO A 596 -10.60 -8.79 6.39
C PRO A 596 -11.89 -8.16 5.83
N SER A 597 -11.86 -7.60 4.63
CA SER A 597 -12.96 -6.82 4.04
C SER A 597 -14.17 -7.68 3.70
N ASN A 598 -15.34 -7.04 3.72
CA ASN A 598 -16.56 -7.64 3.18
C ASN A 598 -16.42 -7.80 1.66
N TRP A 599 -16.28 -9.05 1.19
CA TRP A 599 -16.17 -9.37 -0.24
C TRP A 599 -17.35 -8.81 -1.04
N GLU A 600 -18.58 -8.80 -0.50
CA GLU A 600 -19.76 -8.31 -1.24
C GLU A 600 -19.64 -6.82 -1.59
N ALA A 601 -19.13 -6.00 -0.66
CA ALA A 601 -18.91 -4.58 -0.90
C ALA A 601 -17.81 -4.35 -1.95
N VAL A 602 -16.68 -5.05 -1.79
CA VAL A 602 -15.57 -5.02 -2.76
C VAL A 602 -16.04 -5.46 -4.15
N ARG A 603 -16.81 -6.53 -4.22
CA ARG A 603 -17.38 -7.07 -5.45
C ARG A 603 -18.22 -6.01 -6.17
N LYS A 604 -19.07 -5.28 -5.45
CA LYS A 604 -19.86 -4.19 -6.02
C LYS A 604 -18.98 -3.10 -6.63
N HIS A 605 -17.94 -2.67 -5.93
CA HIS A 605 -17.04 -1.62 -6.40
C HIS A 605 -16.21 -2.05 -7.62
N LEU A 606 -15.74 -3.30 -7.66
CA LEU A 606 -15.04 -3.87 -8.81
C LEU A 606 -15.94 -3.91 -10.06
N LEU A 607 -17.19 -4.35 -9.90
CA LEU A 607 -18.15 -4.34 -11.01
C LEU A 607 -18.43 -2.93 -11.52
N GLU A 608 -18.67 -1.97 -10.61
CA GLU A 608 -19.00 -0.60 -10.97
C GLU A 608 -17.87 0.09 -11.73
N TYR A 609 -16.62 -0.10 -11.30
CA TYR A 609 -15.43 0.42 -11.97
C TYR A 609 -15.25 -0.16 -13.38
N CYS A 610 -15.21 -1.48 -13.53
CA CYS A 610 -15.02 -2.11 -14.85
C CYS A 610 -16.22 -1.86 -15.79
N ARG A 611 -17.44 -1.68 -15.24
CA ARG A 611 -18.61 -1.22 -16.01
C ARG A 611 -18.44 0.22 -16.51
N ARG A 612 -17.87 1.11 -15.71
CA ARG A 612 -17.59 2.51 -16.10
C ARG A 612 -16.66 2.57 -17.31
N ASP A 613 -15.63 1.72 -17.36
CA ASP A 613 -14.67 1.70 -18.46
C ASP A 613 -15.34 1.39 -19.81
N THR A 614 -16.07 0.28 -19.91
CA THR A 614 -16.73 -0.08 -21.19
C THR A 614 -17.90 0.83 -21.54
N LEU A 615 -18.66 1.34 -20.56
CA LEU A 615 -19.67 2.37 -20.82
C LEU A 615 -19.02 3.66 -21.35
N GLY A 616 -17.86 4.03 -20.80
CA GLY A 616 -17.06 5.14 -21.29
C GLY A 616 -16.63 4.95 -22.75
N LEU A 617 -16.31 3.72 -23.17
CA LEU A 617 -16.00 3.43 -24.56
C LEU A 617 -17.21 3.58 -25.48
N VAL A 618 -18.40 3.14 -25.05
CA VAL A 618 -19.65 3.34 -25.78
C VAL A 618 -19.91 4.83 -26.02
N GLU A 619 -19.83 5.64 -24.96
CA GLU A 619 -20.08 7.07 -25.04
C GLU A 619 -19.02 7.80 -25.88
N LEU A 620 -17.75 7.45 -25.74
CA LEU A 620 -16.70 7.99 -26.61
C LEU A 620 -16.91 7.61 -28.07
N TYR A 621 -17.31 6.38 -28.37
CA TYR A 621 -17.62 5.96 -29.73
C TYR A 621 -18.80 6.75 -30.32
N ARG A 622 -19.87 6.97 -29.55
CA ARG A 622 -21.00 7.83 -29.93
C ARG A 622 -20.56 9.26 -30.21
N VAL A 623 -19.72 9.84 -29.35
CA VAL A 623 -19.14 11.18 -29.55
C VAL A 623 -18.32 11.23 -30.84
N LEU A 624 -17.43 10.27 -31.06
CA LEU A 624 -16.59 10.22 -32.26
C LEU A 624 -17.42 10.12 -33.55
N ARG A 625 -18.47 9.30 -33.56
CA ARG A 625 -19.43 9.23 -34.69
C ARG A 625 -20.13 10.57 -34.95
N GLY A 626 -20.48 11.32 -33.91
CA GLY A 626 -21.11 12.63 -34.03
C GLY A 626 -20.19 13.75 -34.54
N LEU A 627 -18.88 13.53 -34.61
CA LEU A 627 -17.90 14.53 -35.08
C LEU A 627 -17.66 14.51 -36.61
N VAL A 628 -18.17 13.51 -37.34
CA VAL A 628 -17.88 13.28 -38.77
C VAL A 628 -19.08 13.24 -39.69
#